data_AF-A0A3E0RBN4-F1
#
_entry.id   AF-A0A3E0RBN4-F1
#
_cell.length_a   1.000
_cell.length_b   1.000
_cell.length_c   1.000
_cell.angle_alpha   90.00
_cell.angle_beta   90.00
_cell.angle_gamma   90.00
#
_symmetry.space_group_name_H-M   'P 1'
#
loop_
_entity.id
_entity.type
_entity.pdbx_description
1 polymer ?
#
loop_
_entity_poly.entity_id
_entity_poly.type
_entity_poly.pdbx_seq_one_letter_code
_entity_poly.pdbx_strand_id
1 'polypeptide(L)' 'MHDPVNSPSHYKRDGVECIDAMRETTSEEGFAEYCRLNAFKYIWRANNKQNKEQDIKKAIWYLRMSIGEDPRGG' A
#
# COMPACT_ATOMS: atom_id res chain seq x y z
N MET A 1 15.53 -12.38 1.89
CA MET A 1 15.08 -11.28 2.77
C MET A 1 13.62 -11.01 2.43
N HIS A 2 12.69 -11.38 3.30
CA HIS A 2 11.25 -11.22 3.05
C HIS A 2 10.84 -9.85 3.59
N ASP A 3 10.43 -8.91 2.73
CA ASP A 3 9.92 -7.61 3.15
C ASP A 3 8.37 -7.64 3.14
N PRO A 4 7.72 -7.92 4.28
CA PRO A 4 6.27 -7.99 4.38
C PRO A 4 5.59 -6.61 4.31
N VAL A 5 6.36 -5.51 4.21
CA VAL A 5 5.86 -4.15 4.06
C VAL A 5 5.78 -3.79 2.58
N ASN A 6 6.85 -4.06 1.83
CA ASN A 6 6.94 -3.70 0.40
C ASN A 6 6.40 -4.77 -0.56
N SER A 7 6.42 -6.06 -0.18
CA SER A 7 5.91 -7.15 -1.05
C SER A 7 5.35 -8.32 -0.24
N PRO A 8 4.07 -8.26 0.20
CA PRO A 8 3.42 -9.40 0.85
C PRO A 8 3.14 -10.51 -0.17
N SER A 9 3.60 -11.73 0.10
CA SER A 9 3.56 -12.90 -0.81
C SER A 9 2.16 -13.30 -1.31
N HIS A 10 1.09 -12.87 -0.64
CA HIS A 10 -0.30 -13.26 -0.92
C HIS A 10 -1.04 -12.33 -1.91
N TYR A 11 -0.41 -11.23 -2.36
CA TYR A 11 -1.04 -10.29 -3.30
C TYR A 11 -0.54 -10.40 -4.75
N LYS A 12 0.30 -11.40 -5.04
CA LYS A 12 0.77 -11.71 -6.40
C LYS A 12 -0.11 -12.79 -7.02
N ARG A 13 -0.71 -12.49 -8.16
CA ARG A 13 -1.26 -13.48 -9.09
C ARG A 13 -0.53 -13.29 -10.42
N ASP A 14 0.08 -14.37 -10.92
CA ASP A 14 0.81 -14.38 -12.20
C ASP A 14 1.92 -13.32 -12.33
N GLY A 15 2.54 -12.92 -11.21
CA GLY A 15 3.64 -11.94 -11.19
C GLY A 15 3.20 -10.47 -11.11
N VAL A 16 1.91 -10.19 -11.23
CA VAL A 16 1.33 -8.84 -11.09
C VAL A 16 0.89 -8.62 -9.64
N GLU A 17 1.33 -7.52 -9.02
CA GLU A 17 0.80 -7.12 -7.72
C GLU A 17 -0.58 -6.48 -7.90
N CYS A 18 -1.51 -6.79 -7.01
CA CYS A 18 -2.87 -6.24 -7.06
C CYS A 18 -2.90 -4.70 -7.15
N ILE A 19 -1.92 -4.01 -6.55
CA ILE A 19 -1.82 -2.56 -6.65
C ILE A 19 -1.49 -2.07 -8.07
N ASP A 20 -0.69 -2.81 -8.83
CA ASP A 20 -0.33 -2.45 -10.20
C ASP A 20 -1.54 -2.61 -11.12
N ALA A 21 -2.28 -3.73 -10.97
CA ALA A 21 -3.55 -3.91 -11.67
C ALA A 21 -4.57 -2.80 -11.34
N MET A 22 -4.68 -2.40 -10.07
CA MET A 22 -5.53 -1.26 -9.67
C MET A 22 -5.07 0.06 -10.31
N ARG A 23 -3.77 0.29 -10.43
CA ARG A 23 -3.22 1.50 -11.06
C ARG A 23 -3.53 1.56 -12.55
N GLU A 24 -3.47 0.43 -13.25
CA GLU A 24 -3.74 0.34 -14.69
C GLU A 24 -5.23 0.39 -15.04
N THR A 25 -6.10 -0.08 -14.13
CA THR A 25 -7.54 -0.23 -14.41
C THR A 25 -8.41 0.90 -13.87
N THR A 26 -7.85 1.83 -13.09
CA THR A 26 -8.60 2.95 -12.49
C THR A 26 -8.06 4.29 -12.98
N SER A 27 -8.84 5.36 -12.82
CA SER A 27 -8.33 6.72 -13.05
C SER A 27 -7.27 7.08 -12.01
N GLU A 28 -6.45 8.09 -12.30
CA GLU A 28 -5.44 8.58 -11.36
C GLU A 28 -6.07 8.99 -10.01
N GLU A 29 -7.20 9.70 -10.03
CA GLU A 29 -7.93 10.07 -8.80
C GLU A 29 -8.48 8.85 -8.07
N GLY A 30 -8.97 7.84 -8.80
CA GLY A 30 -9.49 6.59 -8.24
C GLY A 30 -8.39 5.78 -7.54
N PHE A 31 -7.22 5.68 -8.17
CA PHE A 31 -6.05 5.05 -7.58
C PHE A 31 -5.56 5.79 -6.33
N ALA A 32 -5.50 7.13 -6.40
CA ALA A 32 -5.10 7.96 -5.27
C ALA A 32 -6.06 7.82 -4.09
N GLU A 33 -7.38 7.75 -4.34
CA GLU A 33 -8.39 7.51 -3.30
C GLU A 33 -8.26 6.10 -2.68
N TYR A 34 -8.08 5.08 -3.52
CA TYR A 34 -7.79 3.72 -3.04
C TYR A 34 -6.57 3.70 -2.10
N CYS A 35 -5.52 4.44 -2.44
CA CYS A 35 -4.33 4.55 -1.61
C CYS A 35 -4.62 5.26 -0.28
N ARG A 36 -5.33 6.39 -0.30
CA ARG A 36 -5.74 7.12 0.94
C ARG A 36 -6.59 6.26 1.87
N LEU A 37 -7.54 5.50 1.34
CA LEU A 37 -8.37 4.58 2.13
C LEU A 37 -7.55 3.44 2.77
N ASN A 38 -6.56 2.90 2.04
CA ASN A 38 -5.64 1.92 2.60
C ASN A 38 -4.76 2.53 3.70
N ALA A 39 -4.25 3.74 3.51
CA ALA A 39 -3.50 4.45 4.55
C ALA A 39 -4.35 4.66 5.81
N PHE A 40 -5.60 5.12 5.67
CA PHE A 40 -6.55 5.24 6.77
C PHE A 40 -6.76 3.91 7.52
N LYS A 41 -6.98 2.81 6.79
CA LYS A 41 -7.11 1.47 7.37
C LYS A 41 -5.92 1.09 8.24
N TYR A 42 -4.69 1.38 7.79
CA TYR A 42 -3.49 1.08 8.58
C TYR A 42 -3.32 2.00 9.78
N ILE A 43 -3.61 3.30 9.66
CA ILE A 43 -3.64 4.24 10.79
C ILE A 43 -4.62 3.75 11.86
N TRP A 44 -5.83 3.35 11.45
CA TRP A 44 -6.85 2.81 12.35
C TRP A 44 -6.38 1.54 13.07
N ARG A 45 -5.74 0.62 12.33
CA ARG A 45 -5.20 -0.63 12.91
C ARG A 45 -4.04 -0.41 13.87
N ALA A 46 -3.22 0.61 13.63
CA ALA A 46 -2.03 0.90 14.43
C ALA A 46 -2.35 1.19 15.90
N ASN A 47 -3.57 1.68 16.20
CA ASN A 47 -4.03 1.92 17.57
C ASN A 47 -4.61 0.67 18.26
N ASN A 48 -4.85 -0.42 17.52
CA ASN A 48 -5.59 -1.59 18.00
C ASN A 48 -4.79 -2.92 17.95
N LYS A 49 -3.54 -2.92 17.45
CA LYS A 49 -2.70 -4.14 17.31
C LYS A 49 -1.26 -3.93 17.78
N GLN A 50 -0.55 -5.03 18.08
CA GLN A 50 0.82 -5.02 18.59
C GLN A 50 1.88 -4.46 17.60
N ASN A 51 1.63 -4.45 16.29
CA ASN A 51 2.58 -3.99 15.26
C ASN A 51 2.30 -2.55 14.77
N LYS A 52 2.14 -1.61 15.71
CA LYS A 52 1.89 -0.18 15.42
C LYS A 52 2.85 0.40 14.40
N GLU A 53 4.16 0.19 14.58
CA GLU A 53 5.19 0.74 13.68
C GLU A 53 5.05 0.22 12.24
N GLN A 54 4.79 -1.08 12.08
CA GLN A 54 4.61 -1.70 10.76
C GLN A 54 3.37 -1.14 10.06
N ASP A 55 2.27 -0.96 10.79
CA ASP A 55 1.05 -0.37 10.23
C ASP A 55 1.27 1.10 9.86
N ILE A 56 1.98 1.90 10.68
CA ILE A 56 2.36 3.28 10.31
C ILE A 56 3.24 3.31 9.05
N LYS A 57 4.24 2.42 8.94
CA LYS A 57 5.08 2.31 7.73
C LYS A 57 4.26 2.00 6.48
N LYS A 58 3.27 1.09 6.59
CA LYS A 58 2.33 0.80 5.50
C LYS A 58 1.46 2.00 5.15
N ALA A 59 0.98 2.75 6.14
CA ALA A 59 0.21 3.96 5.87
C ALA A 59 1.01 4.99 5.07
N ILE A 60 2.27 5.24 5.46
CA ILE A 60 3.18 6.12 4.73
C ILE A 60 3.40 5.62 3.29
N TRP A 61 3.62 4.32 3.12
CA TRP A 61 3.80 3.70 1.81
C TRP A 61 2.63 3.99 0.87
N TYR A 62 1.39 3.82 1.33
CA TYR A 62 0.21 4.14 0.54
C TYR A 62 0.02 5.65 0.30
N LEU A 63 0.38 6.51 1.26
CA LEU A 63 0.31 7.97 1.05
C LEU A 63 1.28 8.43 -0.03
N ARG A 64 2.51 7.88 -0.06
CA ARG A 64 3.48 8.17 -1.14
C ARG A 64 2.94 7.74 -2.50
N MET A 65 2.38 6.54 -2.58
CA MET A 65 1.72 6.06 -3.81
C MET A 65 0.57 6.98 -4.26
N SER A 66 -0.18 7.57 -3.32
CA SER A 66 -1.31 8.45 -3.63
C SER A 66 -0.93 9.79 -4.27
N ILE A 67 0.34 10.18 -4.15
CA ILE A 67 0.91 11.39 -4.77
C ILE A 67 1.84 11.05 -5.94
N GLY A 68 1.81 9.80 -6.42
CA GLY A 68 2.60 9.34 -7.56
C GLY A 68 4.04 8.92 -7.23
N GLU A 69 4.47 8.99 -5.96
CA GLU A 69 5.77 8.46 -5.55
C GLU A 69 5.68 6.95 -5.34
N ASP A 70 6.35 6.15 -6.18
CA ASP A 70 6.45 4.70 -5.97
C ASP A 70 7.64 4.33 -5.08
N PRO A 71 7.44 4.00 -3.80
CA PRO A 71 8.53 3.69 -2.88
C PRO A 71 9.18 2.32 -3.15
N ARG A 72 8.68 1.53 -4.11
CA ARG A 72 9.32 0.27 -4.55
C ARG A 72 10.50 0.52 -5.49
N GLY A 73 10.59 1.71 -6.07
CA GLY A 73 11.65 2.11 -7.00
C GLY A 73 12.50 3.24 -6.43
N GLY A 74 13.68 2.88 -5.93
CA GLY A 74 14.83 3.75 -5.67
C GLY A 74 16.10 3.02 -6.06
#